data_AF-A0A934FVP2-F1
#
_entry.id   AF-A0A934FVP2-F1
#
_cell.length_a   1.000
_cell.length_b   1.000
_cell.length_c   1.000
_cell.angle_alpha   90.00
_cell.angle_beta   90.00
_cell.angle_gamma   90.00
#
_symmetry.space_group_name_H-M   'P 1'
#
loop_
_entity.id
_entity.type
_entity.pdbx_description
1 polymer ?
#
loop_
_entity_poly.entity_id
_entity_poly.type
_entity_poly.pdbx_seq_one_letter_code
_entity_poly.pdbx_strand_id
1 'polypeptide(L)'
;MISQATLRNLAATAGVLVIASVWVGVRDRTTPFTFQKGQYLLPGTEPERIAGIEVKHEQDSVVLKRVGNQFLVESAKNYPANNREVNDLMNRVLGIRLAAEATTDKDAYAALGVDGGEKSTSIRFLDNEGKEIVGVITGKSEAGEDHVRLTNSETAYRVEEGLYLRTKPLDYVDKQLLQLERNDIQKVDVAPSGGKVYTIDSPEAGKVQLAGIPEGKKVKGTEPDGVEAEAKDLEFGNAYTVRTRFEAEYRFELAKKDDKWFVRARAAYRGPTNLSERDIKDKSKEELERFDKLAAASKAVDAFNGKHQSWIYQLGSWKADSMTKAFDDLVQDDDGRPEKVTASHILIPWQGAERAPAEITRTKDEAKALAETLLAQVLADPSKLPELALANSSCPSKDKGGDLGEFPFEQMSKPFSEAAFKLKVGEVAPQIVETEFGWHVIQRTK
;
A
#
# COMPACT_ATOMS: atom_id res chain seq x y z
N MET A 1 34.63 48.35 16.73
CA MET A 1 33.89 48.19 18.00
C MET A 1 32.64 49.05 17.93
N ILE A 2 31.48 48.45 17.67
CA ILE A 2 30.18 49.13 17.77
C ILE A 2 29.68 48.85 19.18
N SER A 3 29.40 49.90 19.96
CA SER A 3 29.10 49.78 21.39
C SER A 3 27.77 49.05 21.62
N GLN A 4 27.68 48.25 22.69
CA GLN A 4 26.49 47.49 23.08
C GLN A 4 25.21 48.32 23.31
N ALA A 5 25.30 49.67 23.33
CA ALA A 5 24.14 50.55 23.38
C ALA A 5 23.39 50.65 22.03
N THR A 6 24.05 50.40 20.90
CA THR A 6 23.44 50.51 19.55
C THR A 6 22.63 49.26 19.17
N LEU A 7 22.87 48.12 19.83
CA LEU A 7 22.15 46.85 19.58
C LEU A 7 20.83 46.73 20.36
N ARG A 8 20.64 47.49 21.44
CA ARG A 8 19.40 47.44 22.23
C ARG A 8 18.26 48.27 21.65
N ASN A 9 18.55 49.27 20.80
CA ASN A 9 17.54 50.11 20.14
C ASN A 9 17.12 49.61 18.75
N LEU A 10 17.70 48.52 18.24
CA LEU A 10 17.27 47.85 17.01
C LEU A 10 16.18 46.78 17.25
N ALA A 11 15.97 46.37 18.51
CA ALA A 11 14.94 45.41 18.88
C ALA A 11 13.55 46.04 19.08
N ALA A 12 13.44 47.36 19.24
CA ALA A 12 12.17 48.07 19.45
C ALA A 12 11.55 48.65 18.16
N THR A 13 12.32 48.81 17.07
CA THR A 13 11.84 49.41 15.81
C THR A 13 11.61 48.39 14.70
N ALA A 14 12.17 47.18 14.80
CA ALA A 14 11.86 46.06 13.91
C ALA A 14 10.59 45.28 14.34
N GLY A 15 10.15 45.43 15.60
CA GLY A 15 8.98 44.74 16.16
C GLY A 15 7.62 45.42 15.91
N VAL A 16 7.58 46.62 15.32
CA VAL A 16 6.34 47.40 15.15
C VAL A 16 5.87 47.49 13.69
N LEU A 17 6.71 47.11 12.71
CA LEU A 17 6.34 47.15 11.28
C LEU A 17 5.80 45.81 10.71
N VAL A 18 5.78 44.73 11.50
CA VAL A 18 5.19 43.44 11.06
C VAL A 18 3.76 43.24 11.57
N ILE A 19 3.35 43.95 12.63
CA ILE A 19 2.00 43.81 13.22
C ILE A 19 0.98 44.76 12.55
N ALA A 20 1.43 45.80 11.85
CA ALA A 20 0.55 46.74 11.15
C ALA A 20 0.09 46.28 9.74
N SER A 21 0.62 45.17 9.22
CA SER A 21 0.33 44.69 7.86
C SER A 21 -0.85 43.70 7.75
N VAL A 22 -1.42 43.25 8.87
CA VAL A 22 -2.45 42.18 8.86
C VAL A 22 -3.81 42.62 9.43
N TRP A 23 -3.94 43.88 9.87
CA TRP A 23 -5.23 44.44 10.32
C TRP A 23 -5.94 45.35 9.31
N VAL A 24 -5.73 45.08 8.02
CA VAL A 24 -6.51 45.69 6.94
C VAL A 24 -6.98 44.57 6.00
N GLY A 25 -8.21 44.09 6.22
CA GLY A 25 -8.88 43.29 5.18
C GLY A 25 -9.83 42.17 5.60
N VAL A 26 -10.44 42.18 6.78
CA VAL A 26 -11.84 41.70 6.89
C VAL A 26 -12.72 42.78 6.26
N ARG A 27 -12.60 42.90 4.93
CA ARG A 27 -13.57 43.56 4.06
C ARG A 27 -14.04 42.45 3.16
N ASP A 28 -15.36 42.31 3.07
CA ASP A 28 -16.04 41.58 2.00
C ASP A 28 -15.24 41.72 0.70
N ARG A 29 -14.54 40.65 0.30
CA ARG A 29 -14.01 40.54 -1.05
C ARG A 29 -15.18 40.18 -1.95
N THR A 30 -16.07 41.15 -2.16
CA THR A 30 -16.95 41.19 -3.34
C THR A 30 -16.18 41.84 -4.50
N THR A 31 -14.90 41.53 -4.69
CA THR A 31 -14.38 41.55 -6.07
C THR A 31 -15.12 40.44 -6.78
N PRO A 32 -15.91 40.74 -7.82
CA PRO A 32 -16.59 39.69 -8.58
C PRO A 32 -15.53 38.69 -9.01
N PHE A 33 -15.78 37.40 -8.74
CA PHE A 33 -14.96 36.33 -9.28
C PHE A 33 -15.13 36.36 -10.80
N THR A 34 -14.25 37.06 -11.50
CA THR A 34 -14.26 37.10 -12.96
C THR A 34 -13.61 35.83 -13.46
N PHE A 35 -14.36 35.03 -14.22
CA PHE A 35 -13.83 33.79 -14.79
C PHE A 35 -12.63 34.05 -15.70
N GLN A 36 -11.55 33.30 -15.51
CA GLN A 36 -10.43 33.17 -16.44
C GLN A 36 -10.10 31.69 -16.63
N LYS A 37 -9.93 31.26 -17.88
CA LYS A 37 -9.54 29.88 -18.20
C LYS A 37 -8.18 29.55 -17.57
N GLY A 38 -8.08 28.38 -16.94
CA GLY A 38 -6.89 27.88 -16.26
C GLY A 38 -6.69 28.44 -14.86
N GLN A 39 -7.56 29.33 -14.37
CA GLN A 39 -7.47 29.84 -13.00
C GLN A 39 -7.90 28.79 -11.99
N TYR A 40 -7.33 28.88 -10.78
CA TYR A 40 -7.74 28.03 -9.67
C TYR A 40 -9.13 28.42 -9.17
N LEU A 41 -9.94 27.41 -8.82
CA LEU A 41 -11.24 27.63 -8.17
C LEU A 41 -11.07 28.29 -6.79
N LEU A 42 -10.00 27.95 -6.06
CA LEU A 42 -9.76 28.33 -4.67
C LEU A 42 -8.48 29.17 -4.49
N PRO A 43 -8.35 30.34 -5.14
CA PRO A 43 -7.13 31.13 -5.08
C PRO A 43 -6.87 31.64 -3.65
N GLY A 44 -5.72 31.29 -3.08
CA GLY A 44 -5.29 31.81 -1.77
C GLY A 44 -5.88 31.11 -0.55
N THR A 45 -6.46 29.91 -0.71
CA THR A 45 -6.80 29.06 0.45
C THR A 45 -5.51 28.47 1.03
N GLU A 46 -5.20 28.80 2.29
CA GLU A 46 -4.00 28.33 2.98
C GLU A 46 -4.23 26.95 3.61
N PRO A 47 -3.47 25.91 3.24
CA PRO A 47 -3.63 24.57 3.79
C PRO A 47 -3.50 24.51 5.32
N GLU A 48 -2.68 25.40 5.90
CA GLU A 48 -2.43 25.44 7.34
C GLU A 48 -3.65 25.81 8.17
N ARG A 49 -4.62 26.52 7.57
CA ARG A 49 -5.87 26.91 8.23
C ARG A 49 -6.89 25.78 8.28
N ILE A 50 -6.68 24.72 7.50
CA ILE A 50 -7.58 23.57 7.43
C ILE A 50 -7.33 22.68 8.65
N ALA A 51 -8.34 22.64 9.52
CA ALA A 51 -8.36 21.80 10.72
C ALA A 51 -9.36 20.66 10.62
N GLY A 52 -10.33 20.75 9.70
CA GLY A 52 -11.27 19.68 9.40
C GLY A 52 -11.48 19.51 7.90
N ILE A 53 -11.70 18.29 7.45
CA ILE A 53 -12.08 17.96 6.09
C ILE A 53 -13.24 16.99 6.14
N GLU A 54 -14.32 17.31 5.44
CA GLU A 54 -15.46 16.40 5.33
C GLU A 54 -15.71 16.11 3.85
N VAL A 55 -15.76 14.83 3.49
CA VAL A 55 -16.11 14.38 2.14
C VAL A 55 -17.35 13.50 2.21
N LYS A 56 -18.32 13.74 1.33
CA LYS A 56 -19.57 12.99 1.29
C LYS A 56 -19.98 12.69 -0.16
N HIS A 57 -20.41 11.46 -0.40
CA HIS A 57 -21.03 11.02 -1.64
C HIS A 57 -22.08 9.95 -1.31
N GLU A 58 -23.34 10.18 -1.69
CA GLU A 58 -24.47 9.32 -1.31
C GLU A 58 -24.50 8.99 0.20
N GLN A 59 -24.33 7.71 0.54
CA GLN A 59 -24.27 7.19 1.92
C GLN A 59 -22.83 7.17 2.48
N ASP A 60 -21.82 7.21 1.61
CA ASP A 60 -20.43 7.21 2.02
C ASP A 60 -20.02 8.60 2.52
N SER A 61 -19.36 8.63 3.67
CA SER A 61 -18.78 9.86 4.19
C SER A 61 -17.54 9.60 5.03
N VAL A 62 -16.63 10.56 5.00
CA VAL A 62 -15.43 10.59 5.84
C VAL A 62 -15.27 11.98 6.43
N VAL A 63 -14.96 12.01 7.72
CA VAL A 63 -14.63 13.24 8.45
C VAL A 63 -13.22 13.09 8.99
N LEU A 64 -12.36 14.02 8.62
CA LEU A 64 -10.97 14.11 9.03
C LEU A 64 -10.81 15.33 9.93
N LYS A 65 -10.23 15.13 11.12
CA LYS A 65 -10.01 16.20 12.10
C LYS A 65 -8.55 16.29 12.49
N ARG A 66 -7.98 17.49 12.42
CA ARG A 66 -6.59 17.76 12.80
C ARG A 66 -6.47 17.87 14.31
N VAL A 67 -5.52 17.12 14.88
CA VAL A 67 -5.10 17.19 16.28
C VAL A 67 -3.59 17.36 16.30
N GLY A 68 -3.11 18.55 16.69
CA GLY A 68 -1.71 18.92 16.55
C GLY A 68 -1.30 18.93 15.06
N ASN A 69 -0.30 18.12 14.70
CA ASN A 69 0.19 18.04 13.32
C ASN A 69 -0.35 16.82 12.54
N GLN A 70 -1.38 16.16 13.03
CA GLN A 70 -1.88 14.91 12.46
C GLN A 70 -3.40 14.97 12.27
N PHE A 71 -3.89 14.41 11.16
CA PHE A 71 -5.33 14.20 10.97
C PHE A 71 -5.76 12.86 11.55
N LEU A 72 -6.97 12.83 12.11
CA LEU A 72 -7.65 11.66 12.63
C LEU A 72 -8.93 11.43 11.81
N VAL A 73 -9.26 10.18 11.53
CA VAL A 73 -10.49 9.79 10.84
C VAL A 73 -11.59 9.61 11.89
N GLU A 74 -12.47 10.60 12.05
CA GLU A 74 -13.48 10.65 13.11
C GLU A 74 -14.46 9.48 13.01
N SER A 75 -14.91 9.17 11.79
CA SER A 75 -15.77 8.02 11.49
C SER A 75 -15.08 6.66 11.71
N ALA A 76 -13.75 6.62 11.82
CA ALA A 76 -13.00 5.45 12.27
C ALA A 76 -12.54 5.60 13.73
N LYS A 77 -13.42 6.14 14.59
CA LYS A 77 -13.18 6.34 16.03
C LYS A 77 -11.97 7.22 16.35
N ASN A 78 -11.67 8.21 15.51
CA ASN A 78 -10.49 9.07 15.60
C ASN A 78 -9.17 8.33 15.40
N TYR A 79 -9.16 7.27 14.60
CA TYR A 79 -7.91 6.59 14.25
C TYR A 79 -6.99 7.49 13.40
N PRO A 80 -5.67 7.45 13.60
CA PRO A 80 -4.67 8.09 12.74
C PRO A 80 -4.96 8.03 11.24
N ALA A 81 -5.12 9.20 10.61
CA ALA A 81 -5.21 9.28 9.16
C ALA A 81 -3.83 9.11 8.50
N ASN A 82 -3.81 8.56 7.30
CA ASN A 82 -2.64 8.49 6.45
C ASN A 82 -2.37 9.88 5.86
N ASN A 83 -1.29 10.54 6.32
CA ASN A 83 -0.94 11.90 5.91
C ASN A 83 -0.78 12.06 4.39
N ARG A 84 -0.30 11.03 3.67
CA ARG A 84 -0.17 11.09 2.21
C ARG A 84 -1.53 11.23 1.55
N GLU A 85 -2.49 10.40 1.95
CA GLU A 85 -3.84 10.40 1.38
C GLU A 85 -4.60 11.70 1.71
N VAL A 86 -4.40 12.24 2.92
CA VAL A 86 -4.98 13.54 3.30
C VAL A 86 -4.37 14.70 2.50
N ASN A 87 -3.05 14.70 2.31
CA ASN A 87 -2.36 15.72 1.50
C ASN A 87 -2.77 15.63 0.02
N ASP A 88 -2.87 14.42 -0.52
CA ASP A 88 -3.33 14.19 -1.90
C ASP A 88 -4.77 14.71 -2.08
N LEU A 89 -5.66 14.47 -1.12
CA LEU A 89 -7.02 15.03 -1.12
C LEU A 89 -7.01 16.57 -1.14
N MET A 90 -6.26 17.20 -0.23
CA MET A 90 -6.17 18.66 -0.17
C MET A 90 -5.62 19.25 -1.46
N ASN A 91 -4.53 18.68 -1.99
CA ASN A 91 -3.89 19.15 -3.21
C ASN A 91 -4.82 19.03 -4.43
N ARG A 92 -5.60 17.96 -4.53
CA ARG A 92 -6.60 17.80 -5.61
C ARG A 92 -7.65 18.89 -5.60
N VAL A 93 -8.15 19.25 -4.41
CA VAL A 93 -9.24 20.23 -4.27
C VAL A 93 -8.72 21.66 -4.39
N LEU A 94 -7.58 21.97 -3.79
CA LEU A 94 -6.93 23.27 -3.94
C LEU A 94 -6.39 23.50 -5.36
N GLY A 95 -6.07 22.42 -6.07
CA GLY A 95 -5.53 22.42 -7.42
C GLY A 95 -6.58 22.47 -8.55
N ILE A 96 -7.88 22.54 -8.23
CA ILE A 96 -8.94 22.56 -9.26
C ILE A 96 -8.77 23.77 -10.18
N ARG A 97 -8.67 23.51 -11.50
CA ARG A 97 -8.57 24.53 -12.54
C ARG A 97 -9.83 24.61 -13.39
N LEU A 98 -10.24 25.83 -13.69
CA LEU A 98 -11.48 26.10 -14.41
C LEU A 98 -11.24 26.14 -15.93
N ALA A 99 -12.03 25.37 -16.69
CA ALA A 99 -11.99 25.33 -18.15
C ALA A 99 -12.98 26.30 -18.80
N ALA A 100 -14.19 26.39 -18.25
CA ALA A 100 -15.27 27.25 -18.75
C ALA A 100 -16.30 27.53 -17.64
N GLU A 101 -16.98 28.67 -17.73
CA GLU A 101 -18.23 28.88 -17.00
C GLU A 101 -19.33 28.00 -17.63
N ALA A 102 -20.05 27.25 -16.80
CA ALA A 102 -21.08 26.33 -17.27
C ALA A 102 -22.47 26.95 -17.19
N THR A 103 -22.88 27.41 -16.01
CA THR A 103 -24.21 28.00 -15.78
C THR A 103 -24.28 28.74 -14.45
N THR A 104 -25.20 29.72 -14.37
CA THR A 104 -25.68 30.32 -13.12
C THR A 104 -27.10 29.90 -12.75
N ASP A 105 -27.76 29.16 -13.66
CA ASP A 105 -29.11 28.64 -13.47
C ASP A 105 -29.12 27.42 -12.54
N LYS A 106 -29.87 27.52 -11.44
CA LYS A 106 -29.98 26.48 -10.42
C LYS A 106 -30.70 25.23 -10.92
N ASP A 107 -31.62 25.38 -11.87
CA ASP A 107 -32.39 24.27 -12.42
C ASP A 107 -31.48 23.32 -13.23
N ALA A 108 -30.34 23.81 -13.71
CA ALA A 108 -29.34 23.02 -14.43
C ALA A 108 -28.38 22.22 -13.51
N TYR A 109 -28.32 22.49 -12.21
CA TYR A 109 -27.31 21.88 -11.33
C TYR A 109 -27.42 20.36 -11.22
N ALA A 110 -28.64 19.82 -11.17
CA ALA A 110 -28.86 18.38 -11.09
C ALA A 110 -28.34 17.64 -12.33
N ALA A 111 -28.50 18.24 -13.51
CA ALA A 111 -28.00 17.69 -14.77
C ALA A 111 -26.47 17.72 -14.86
N LEU A 112 -25.82 18.65 -14.13
CA LEU A 112 -24.36 18.74 -14.01
C LEU A 112 -23.79 17.95 -12.82
N GLY A 113 -24.66 17.41 -11.95
CA GLY A 113 -24.26 16.73 -10.72
C GLY A 113 -23.64 17.64 -9.66
N VAL A 114 -23.95 18.95 -9.66
CA VAL A 114 -23.41 19.94 -8.70
C VAL A 114 -24.47 20.56 -7.78
N ASP A 115 -25.61 19.88 -7.64
CA ASP A 115 -26.71 20.26 -6.76
C ASP A 115 -26.52 19.83 -5.30
N GLY A 116 -25.57 18.91 -5.04
CA GLY A 116 -25.38 18.29 -3.73
C GLY A 116 -26.26 17.06 -3.50
N GLY A 117 -26.91 16.55 -4.56
CA GLY A 117 -27.72 15.34 -4.54
C GLY A 117 -26.89 14.05 -4.60
N GLU A 118 -27.52 12.94 -4.95
CA GLU A 118 -26.89 11.61 -4.97
C GLU A 118 -25.70 11.51 -5.94
N LYS A 119 -25.79 12.19 -7.10
CA LYS A 119 -24.72 12.20 -8.10
C LYS A 119 -23.56 13.13 -7.75
N SER A 120 -23.71 13.94 -6.70
CA SER A 120 -22.69 14.90 -6.27
C SER A 120 -21.74 14.28 -5.27
N THR A 121 -20.49 14.73 -5.31
CA THR A 121 -19.57 14.59 -4.19
C THR A 121 -19.31 15.98 -3.61
N SER A 122 -19.54 16.14 -2.31
CA SER A 122 -19.27 17.40 -1.61
C SER A 122 -18.02 17.25 -0.74
N ILE A 123 -17.17 18.28 -0.74
CA ILE A 123 -16.08 18.43 0.21
C ILE A 123 -16.19 19.76 0.95
N ARG A 124 -15.93 19.75 2.25
CA ARG A 124 -15.83 20.95 3.09
C ARG A 124 -14.48 21.00 3.78
N PHE A 125 -13.82 22.16 3.74
CA PHE A 125 -12.70 22.49 4.61
C PHE A 125 -13.19 23.33 5.76
N LEU A 126 -12.82 22.94 6.98
CA LEU A 126 -13.23 23.54 8.23
C LEU A 126 -12.04 24.12 8.97
N ASP A 127 -12.26 25.20 9.72
CA ASP A 127 -11.27 25.77 10.63
C ASP A 127 -11.26 25.05 12.00
N ASN A 128 -10.43 25.53 12.93
CA ASN A 128 -10.27 24.96 14.26
C ASN A 128 -11.56 25.00 15.12
N GLU A 129 -12.52 25.85 14.78
CA GLU A 129 -13.82 25.97 15.44
C GLU A 129 -14.89 25.10 14.76
N GLY A 130 -14.54 24.39 13.69
CA GLY A 130 -15.47 23.60 12.87
C GLY A 130 -16.29 24.44 11.90
N LYS A 131 -15.92 25.71 11.68
CA LYS A 131 -16.61 26.59 10.73
C LYS A 131 -16.09 26.34 9.31
N GLU A 132 -17.01 26.32 8.34
CA GLU A 132 -16.66 26.17 6.93
C GLU A 132 -15.79 27.33 6.45
N ILE A 133 -14.58 26.98 6.00
CA ILE A 133 -13.68 27.87 5.25
C ILE A 133 -14.14 27.90 3.80
N VAL A 134 -14.36 26.72 3.21
CA VAL A 134 -14.87 26.57 1.85
C VAL A 134 -15.53 25.20 1.64
N GLY A 135 -16.62 25.18 0.89
CA GLY A 135 -17.26 23.98 0.39
C GLY A 135 -17.23 23.91 -1.14
N VAL A 136 -16.91 22.74 -1.67
CA VAL A 136 -16.91 22.44 -3.11
C VAL A 136 -17.83 21.25 -3.36
N ILE A 137 -18.66 21.36 -4.39
CA ILE A 137 -19.50 20.28 -4.90
C ILE A 137 -18.99 19.95 -6.29
N THR A 138 -18.71 18.67 -6.54
CA THR A 138 -18.24 18.16 -7.83
C THR A 138 -19.19 17.10 -8.35
N GLY A 139 -19.32 17.02 -9.67
CA GLY A 139 -20.16 16.04 -10.34
C GLY A 139 -19.84 15.91 -11.81
N LYS A 140 -20.53 14.98 -12.47
CA LYS A 140 -20.43 14.77 -13.91
C LYS A 140 -21.77 15.05 -14.57
N SER A 141 -21.72 15.70 -15.73
CA SER A 141 -22.89 15.84 -16.60
C SER A 141 -23.24 14.52 -17.29
N GLU A 142 -24.43 14.44 -17.91
CA GLU A 142 -24.81 13.28 -18.74
C GLU A 142 -23.85 13.05 -19.92
N ALA A 143 -23.20 14.11 -20.42
CA ALA A 143 -22.17 14.03 -21.44
C ALA A 143 -20.80 13.57 -20.92
N GLY A 144 -20.68 13.30 -19.61
CA GLY A 144 -19.46 12.82 -18.96
C GLY A 144 -18.46 13.91 -18.58
N GLU A 145 -18.81 15.19 -18.73
CA GLU A 145 -17.94 16.33 -18.41
C GLU A 145 -17.96 16.64 -16.91
N ASP A 146 -16.78 16.86 -16.34
CA ASP A 146 -16.61 17.18 -14.92
C ASP A 146 -16.93 18.66 -14.63
N HIS A 147 -17.73 18.87 -13.60
CA HIS A 147 -18.21 20.16 -13.16
C HIS A 147 -17.99 20.37 -11.67
N VAL A 148 -17.78 21.63 -11.29
CA VAL A 148 -17.62 22.05 -9.90
C VAL A 148 -18.42 23.29 -9.59
N ARG A 149 -18.86 23.43 -8.35
CA ARG A 149 -19.51 24.62 -7.82
C ARG A 149 -19.10 24.84 -6.36
N LEU A 150 -18.90 26.09 -5.95
CA LEU A 150 -18.75 26.41 -4.53
C LEU A 150 -20.11 26.38 -3.84
N THR A 151 -20.16 25.89 -2.60
CA THR A 151 -21.39 25.82 -1.79
C THR A 151 -22.09 27.17 -1.68
N ASN A 152 -21.32 28.25 -1.61
CA ASN A 152 -21.76 29.64 -1.49
C ASN A 152 -21.80 30.43 -2.82
N SER A 153 -21.62 29.77 -3.97
CA SER A 153 -21.66 30.39 -5.29
C SER A 153 -22.85 29.87 -6.12
N GLU A 154 -23.42 30.77 -6.92
CA GLU A 154 -24.42 30.45 -7.92
C GLU A 154 -23.80 29.99 -9.25
N THR A 155 -22.50 30.20 -9.46
CA THR A 155 -21.84 29.82 -10.71
C THR A 155 -21.25 28.42 -10.62
N ALA A 156 -21.66 27.54 -11.54
CA ALA A 156 -21.02 26.27 -11.80
C ALA A 156 -20.02 26.41 -12.96
N TYR A 157 -18.93 25.65 -12.88
CA TYR A 157 -17.84 25.67 -13.86
C TYR A 157 -17.55 24.26 -14.35
N ARG A 158 -17.13 24.15 -15.62
CA ARG A 158 -16.45 22.96 -16.12
C ARG A 158 -14.97 23.03 -15.75
N VAL A 159 -14.38 21.91 -15.35
CA VAL A 159 -12.95 21.83 -14.97
C VAL A 159 -12.06 21.30 -16.08
N GLU A 160 -10.76 21.59 -16.00
CA GLU A 160 -9.76 21.09 -16.95
C GLU A 160 -9.48 19.59 -16.75
N GLU A 161 -9.48 19.14 -15.49
CA GLU A 161 -9.23 17.76 -15.10
C GLU A 161 -10.31 17.28 -14.13
N GLY A 162 -10.76 16.03 -14.32
CA GLY A 162 -11.79 15.43 -13.49
C GLY A 162 -11.34 15.22 -12.05
N LEU A 163 -12.27 15.46 -11.11
CA LEU A 163 -12.01 15.36 -9.68
C LEU A 163 -12.62 14.09 -9.11
N TYR A 164 -11.78 13.08 -8.88
CA TYR A 164 -12.16 11.89 -8.12
C TYR A 164 -11.76 12.04 -6.65
N LEU A 165 -12.74 12.01 -5.76
CA LEU A 165 -12.55 12.08 -4.32
C LEU A 165 -12.93 10.75 -3.67
N ARG A 166 -12.06 10.24 -2.81
CA ARG A 166 -12.35 9.07 -1.99
C ARG A 166 -13.26 9.49 -0.83
N THR A 167 -14.23 8.65 -0.51
CA THR A 167 -15.33 9.00 0.41
C THR A 167 -15.40 8.06 1.61
N LYS A 168 -14.71 6.92 1.56
CA LYS A 168 -14.77 5.93 2.63
C LYS A 168 -13.73 6.25 3.70
N PRO A 169 -14.07 6.12 4.99
CA PRO A 169 -13.13 6.37 6.08
C PRO A 169 -11.81 5.61 5.90
N LEU A 170 -11.93 4.41 5.35
CA LEU A 170 -10.87 3.40 5.25
C LEU A 170 -9.84 3.73 4.15
N ASP A 171 -10.19 4.63 3.23
CA ASP A 171 -9.26 5.18 2.24
C ASP A 171 -8.22 6.10 2.90
N TYR A 172 -8.54 6.61 4.09
CA TYR A 172 -7.73 7.58 4.81
C TYR A 172 -7.11 7.01 6.08
N VAL A 173 -7.40 5.76 6.46
CA VAL A 173 -6.81 5.11 7.65
C VAL A 173 -5.35 4.72 7.37
N ASP A 174 -4.46 4.98 8.33
CA ASP A 174 -3.09 4.45 8.28
C ASP A 174 -3.06 2.95 8.64
N LYS A 175 -3.07 2.13 7.58
CA LYS A 175 -3.07 0.66 7.64
C LYS A 175 -1.70 0.06 8.01
N GLN A 176 -0.64 0.87 8.04
CA GLN A 176 0.69 0.39 8.36
C GLN A 176 0.87 0.28 9.87
N LEU A 177 0.92 -0.96 10.37
CA LEU A 177 1.13 -1.24 11.79
C LEU A 177 2.58 -1.08 12.20
N LEU A 178 3.53 -1.50 11.37
CA LEU A 178 4.96 -1.42 11.66
C LEU A 178 5.74 -1.27 10.36
N GLN A 179 6.66 -0.32 10.35
CA GLN A 179 7.66 -0.18 9.29
C GLN A 179 9.03 -0.34 9.93
N LEU A 180 9.77 -1.36 9.51
CA LEU A 180 11.15 -1.56 9.91
C LEU A 180 11.98 -1.82 8.66
N GLU A 181 13.21 -1.31 8.67
CA GLU A 181 14.21 -1.67 7.68
C GLU A 181 14.61 -3.14 7.88
N ARG A 182 14.63 -3.92 6.79
CA ARG A 182 14.95 -5.35 6.86
C ARG A 182 16.31 -5.63 7.53
N ASN A 183 17.26 -4.71 7.34
CA ASN A 183 18.61 -4.81 7.89
C ASN A 183 18.66 -4.58 9.41
N ASP A 184 17.68 -3.86 9.95
CA ASP A 184 17.60 -3.52 11.36
C ASP A 184 16.96 -4.64 12.18
N ILE A 185 16.25 -5.57 11.53
CA ILE A 185 15.68 -6.75 12.17
C ILE A 185 16.78 -7.75 12.51
N GLN A 186 16.88 -8.12 13.78
CA GLN A 186 17.81 -9.14 14.28
C GLN A 186 17.13 -10.50 14.40
N LYS A 187 15.91 -10.55 14.94
CA LYS A 187 15.23 -11.79 15.29
C LYS A 187 13.72 -11.59 15.33
N VAL A 188 12.97 -12.63 14.96
CA VAL A 188 11.52 -12.73 15.19
C VAL A 188 11.22 -14.03 15.90
N ASP A 189 10.68 -13.96 17.11
CA ASP A 189 10.12 -15.13 17.79
C ASP A 189 8.64 -15.24 17.45
N VAL A 190 8.20 -16.44 17.06
CA VAL A 190 6.80 -16.78 16.84
C VAL A 190 6.39 -17.84 17.85
N ALA A 191 5.38 -17.53 18.65
CA ALA A 191 4.81 -18.41 19.66
C ALA A 191 3.34 -18.69 19.34
N PRO A 192 3.03 -19.78 18.60
CA PRO A 192 1.66 -20.17 18.34
C PRO A 192 0.97 -20.74 19.59
N SER A 193 -0.33 -20.50 19.77
CA SER A 193 -1.15 -21.06 20.84
C SER A 193 -1.23 -22.58 20.69
N GLY A 194 -0.54 -23.32 21.57
CA GLY A 194 -0.51 -24.79 21.57
C GLY A 194 0.50 -25.42 20.60
N GLY A 195 1.36 -24.61 19.95
CA GLY A 195 2.39 -25.07 19.01
C GLY A 195 3.81 -24.91 19.53
N LYS A 196 4.79 -25.43 18.76
CA LYS A 196 6.22 -25.18 19.05
C LYS A 196 6.57 -23.73 18.73
N VAL A 197 7.23 -23.07 19.68
CA VAL A 197 7.84 -21.75 19.46
C VAL A 197 8.97 -21.92 18.44
N TYR A 198 9.02 -21.06 17.44
CA TYR A 198 10.09 -21.02 16.46
C TYR A 198 10.63 -19.62 16.27
N THR A 199 11.83 -19.54 15.73
CA THR A 199 12.59 -18.31 15.61
C THR A 199 12.98 -18.12 14.16
N ILE A 200 12.82 -16.89 13.66
CA ILE A 200 13.43 -16.43 12.42
C ILE A 200 14.58 -15.52 12.82
N ASP A 201 15.82 -15.93 12.58
CA ASP A 201 17.02 -15.18 12.88
C ASP A 201 17.53 -14.43 11.65
N SER A 202 18.14 -13.29 11.90
CA SER A 202 18.89 -12.51 10.93
C SER A 202 20.28 -12.27 11.52
N PRO A 203 21.22 -13.25 11.44
CA PRO A 203 22.54 -13.10 12.05
C PRO A 203 23.33 -11.96 11.40
N GLU A 204 23.26 -11.85 10.07
CA GLU A 204 23.81 -10.76 9.28
C GLU A 204 22.69 -9.88 8.71
N ALA A 205 22.95 -8.57 8.56
CA ALA A 205 21.93 -7.63 8.10
C ALA A 205 21.31 -8.06 6.76
N GLY A 206 19.98 -8.26 6.76
CA GLY A 206 19.22 -8.65 5.58
C GLY A 206 19.28 -10.14 5.21
N LYS A 207 20.09 -10.97 5.90
CA LYS A 207 20.12 -12.42 5.68
C LYS A 207 19.23 -13.10 6.71
N VAL A 208 18.07 -13.58 6.28
CA VAL A 208 17.06 -14.19 7.15
C VAL A 208 17.13 -15.71 7.04
N GLN A 209 17.08 -16.39 8.18
CA GLN A 209 17.05 -17.85 8.29
C GLN A 209 16.03 -18.28 9.36
N LEU A 210 15.29 -19.37 9.13
CA LEU A 210 14.50 -20.00 10.19
C LEU A 210 15.47 -20.79 11.07
N ALA A 211 15.54 -20.48 12.36
CA ALA A 211 16.37 -21.21 13.30
C ALA A 211 15.72 -22.56 13.65
N GLY A 212 16.51 -23.62 13.69
CA GLY A 212 16.05 -24.95 14.09
C GLY A 212 15.27 -25.72 13.02
N ILE A 213 15.49 -25.44 11.72
CA ILE A 213 15.02 -26.32 10.64
C ILE A 213 15.60 -27.73 10.87
N PRO A 214 14.78 -28.79 10.98
CA PRO A 214 15.26 -30.17 11.07
C PRO A 214 16.12 -30.52 9.86
N GLU A 215 17.08 -31.43 10.01
CA GLU A 215 17.93 -31.86 8.90
C GLU A 215 17.07 -32.39 7.73
N GLY A 216 17.27 -31.86 6.52
CA GLY A 216 16.54 -32.29 5.30
C GLY A 216 15.21 -31.57 5.03
N LYS A 217 15.07 -30.29 5.41
CA LYS A 217 13.81 -29.54 5.30
C LYS A 217 14.01 -28.08 4.81
N LYS A 218 13.03 -27.46 4.12
CA LYS A 218 13.11 -26.09 3.50
C LYS A 218 11.86 -25.22 3.73
N VAL A 219 12.02 -23.89 3.74
CA VAL A 219 10.96 -22.88 4.09
C VAL A 219 10.06 -22.51 2.90
N LYS A 220 8.75 -22.37 3.14
CA LYS A 220 7.73 -21.98 2.15
C LYS A 220 7.42 -20.45 2.18
N GLY A 221 7.41 -19.75 1.04
CA GLY A 221 7.26 -18.27 0.98
C GLY A 221 5.83 -17.76 0.73
N THR A 222 5.43 -16.62 1.32
CA THR A 222 4.28 -15.76 0.90
C THR A 222 4.21 -14.45 1.71
N GLU A 223 3.81 -13.33 1.08
CA GLU A 223 3.68 -11.98 1.67
C GLU A 223 2.20 -11.47 1.69
N PRO A 224 1.75 -10.69 2.70
CA PRO A 224 0.34 -10.23 2.77
C PRO A 224 0.03 -8.75 3.11
N ASP A 225 -1.12 -8.25 2.61
CA ASP A 225 -1.72 -6.89 2.77
C ASP A 225 -3.03 -6.83 3.60
N GLY A 226 -3.32 -5.65 4.21
CA GLY A 226 -4.67 -5.12 4.58
C GLY A 226 -5.31 -5.44 5.96
N VAL A 227 -5.96 -4.45 6.62
CA VAL A 227 -6.56 -4.46 7.99
C VAL A 227 -7.84 -3.59 8.10
N GLU A 228 -8.79 -3.98 8.97
CA GLU A 228 -9.95 -3.21 9.54
C GLU A 228 -10.14 -3.54 11.05
N ALA A 229 -11.01 -2.89 11.83
CA ALA A 229 -11.05 -3.04 13.31
C ALA A 229 -12.44 -3.20 13.93
N GLU A 230 -12.56 -4.10 14.93
CA GLU A 230 -13.23 -3.93 16.25
C GLU A 230 -13.45 -5.25 17.01
N ALA A 231 -12.97 -5.38 18.26
CA ALA A 231 -13.61 -6.23 19.28
C ALA A 231 -13.08 -5.97 20.71
N LYS A 232 -13.99 -6.00 21.69
CA LYS A 232 -13.69 -6.12 23.13
C LYS A 232 -13.86 -7.58 23.59
N ASP A 233 -13.17 -7.92 24.67
CA ASP A 233 -13.13 -9.24 25.35
C ASP A 233 -12.54 -10.36 24.49
N LEU A 234 -11.21 -10.35 24.34
CA LEU A 234 -10.43 -11.27 23.52
C LEU A 234 -9.32 -11.93 24.34
N GLU A 235 -9.17 -13.25 24.21
CA GLU A 235 -8.05 -14.02 24.73
C GLU A 235 -6.93 -14.10 23.68
N PHE A 236 -5.78 -13.50 23.99
CA PHE A 236 -4.63 -13.43 23.08
C PHE A 236 -3.69 -14.60 23.33
N GLY A 237 -3.69 -15.59 22.42
CA GLY A 237 -2.93 -16.84 22.57
C GLY A 237 -1.68 -16.98 21.70
N ASN A 238 -1.64 -16.33 20.52
CA ASN A 238 -0.48 -16.35 19.63
C ASN A 238 0.32 -15.05 19.78
N ALA A 239 1.64 -15.09 19.80
CA ALA A 239 2.47 -13.89 19.89
C ALA A 239 3.66 -13.89 18.92
N TYR A 240 3.91 -12.74 18.28
CA TYR A 240 5.08 -12.47 17.44
C TYR A 240 5.90 -11.39 18.12
N THR A 241 7.18 -11.64 18.34
CA THR A 241 8.09 -10.69 18.96
C THR A 241 9.24 -10.40 18.01
N VAL A 242 9.23 -9.23 17.40
CA VAL A 242 10.28 -8.74 16.52
C VAL A 242 11.30 -7.97 17.36
N ARG A 243 12.57 -8.36 17.31
CA ARG A 243 13.68 -7.63 17.94
C ARG A 243 14.59 -7.03 16.88
N THR A 244 14.91 -5.76 17.06
CA THR A 244 15.86 -5.05 16.21
C THR A 244 17.27 -5.13 16.78
N ARG A 245 18.28 -4.85 15.94
CA ARG A 245 19.69 -4.71 16.35
C ARG A 245 19.95 -3.50 17.26
N PHE A 246 18.93 -2.66 17.47
CA PHE A 246 18.98 -1.43 18.24
C PHE A 246 18.06 -1.50 19.46
N GLU A 247 17.95 -2.69 20.06
CA GLU A 247 17.31 -2.92 21.35
C GLU A 247 15.81 -2.56 21.42
N ALA A 248 15.14 -2.43 20.27
CA ALA A 248 13.70 -2.28 20.19
C ALA A 248 13.03 -3.64 20.00
N GLU A 249 11.98 -3.89 20.77
CA GLU A 249 11.18 -5.11 20.75
C GLU A 249 9.72 -4.74 20.42
N TYR A 250 9.19 -5.25 19.32
CA TYR A 250 7.80 -5.06 18.90
C TYR A 250 7.05 -6.38 19.04
N ARG A 251 5.98 -6.38 19.83
CA ARG A 251 5.17 -7.56 20.14
C ARG A 251 3.77 -7.41 19.57
N PHE A 252 3.35 -8.39 18.78
CA PHE A 252 2.02 -8.53 18.22
C PHE A 252 1.35 -9.76 18.81
N GLU A 253 0.20 -9.58 19.43
CA GLU A 253 -0.52 -10.69 20.06
C GLU A 253 -1.84 -10.86 19.33
N LEU A 254 -2.15 -12.10 18.90
CA LEU A 254 -3.35 -12.41 18.16
C LEU A 254 -4.37 -13.17 19.01
N ALA A 255 -5.63 -12.87 18.77
CA ALA A 255 -6.80 -13.53 19.35
C ALA A 255 -7.78 -13.92 18.25
N LYS A 256 -8.56 -14.99 18.47
CA LYS A 256 -9.66 -15.38 17.58
C LYS A 256 -10.97 -15.33 18.37
N LYS A 257 -12.01 -14.71 17.80
CA LYS A 257 -13.37 -14.67 18.35
C LYS A 257 -14.38 -14.60 17.21
N ASP A 258 -15.43 -15.42 17.26
CA ASP A 258 -16.50 -15.46 16.25
C ASP A 258 -15.98 -15.56 14.81
N ASP A 259 -15.00 -16.45 14.57
CA ASP A 259 -14.28 -16.64 13.29
C ASP A 259 -13.54 -15.41 12.72
N LYS A 260 -13.44 -14.35 13.51
CA LYS A 260 -12.62 -13.17 13.21
C LYS A 260 -11.34 -13.21 14.03
N TRP A 261 -10.27 -12.75 13.41
CA TRP A 261 -8.97 -12.63 14.05
C TRP A 261 -8.72 -11.21 14.47
N PHE A 262 -8.00 -11.03 15.56
CA PHE A 262 -7.67 -9.75 16.13
C PHE A 262 -6.20 -9.70 16.50
N VAL A 263 -5.58 -8.53 16.43
CA VAL A 263 -4.22 -8.30 16.89
C VAL A 263 -4.15 -7.04 17.74
N ARG A 264 -3.38 -7.09 18.82
CA ARG A 264 -2.91 -5.90 19.53
C ARG A 264 -1.39 -5.81 19.40
N ALA A 265 -0.88 -4.58 19.35
CA ALA A 265 0.54 -4.34 19.16
C ALA A 265 1.10 -3.49 20.30
N ARG A 266 2.28 -3.84 20.78
CA ARG A 266 3.04 -3.11 21.81
C ARG A 266 4.52 -3.11 21.46
N ALA A 267 5.25 -2.14 21.95
CA ALA A 267 6.69 -2.09 21.82
C ALA A 267 7.38 -1.83 23.15
N ALA A 268 8.62 -2.27 23.29
CA ALA A 268 9.48 -2.01 24.43
C ALA A 268 10.89 -1.73 23.94
N TYR A 269 11.57 -0.77 24.57
CA TYR A 269 12.98 -0.49 24.34
C TYR A 269 13.79 -1.02 25.51
N ARG A 270 14.84 -1.81 25.23
CA ARG A 270 15.69 -2.45 26.24
C ARG A 270 17.11 -1.90 26.27
N GLY A 271 17.40 -0.92 25.42
CA GLY A 271 18.71 -0.30 25.31
C GLY A 271 18.93 0.80 26.36
N PRO A 272 20.11 1.42 26.35
CA PRO A 272 20.39 2.54 27.23
C PRO A 272 19.50 3.74 26.89
N THR A 273 18.91 4.36 27.92
CA THR A 273 18.17 5.62 27.84
C THR A 273 19.01 6.77 28.41
N ASN A 274 18.89 7.97 27.86
CA ASN A 274 19.55 9.19 28.38
C ASN A 274 21.09 9.12 28.42
N LEU A 275 21.70 8.78 27.28
CA LEU A 275 23.17 8.84 27.13
C LEU A 275 23.66 10.28 27.39
N SER A 276 24.60 10.44 28.31
CA SER A 276 25.19 11.73 28.67
C SER A 276 26.33 12.11 27.71
N GLU A 277 26.72 13.39 27.71
CA GLU A 277 27.92 13.86 26.98
C GLU A 277 29.16 13.04 27.33
N ARG A 278 29.26 12.52 28.56
CA ARG A 278 30.38 11.69 29.01
C ARG A 278 30.35 10.29 28.39
N ASP A 279 29.17 9.73 28.12
CA ASP A 279 29.01 8.39 27.55
C ASP A 279 29.39 8.35 26.06
N ILE A 280 29.28 9.50 25.39
CA ILE A 280 29.60 9.68 23.96
C ILE A 280 30.98 10.30 23.73
N LYS A 281 31.61 10.85 24.77
CA LYS A 281 32.92 11.49 24.67
C LYS A 281 33.97 10.46 24.27
N ASP A 282 34.80 10.81 23.28
CA ASP A 282 35.91 10.00 22.75
C ASP A 282 35.48 8.72 21.98
N LYS A 283 34.21 8.65 21.55
CA LYS A 283 33.68 7.53 20.77
C LYS A 283 34.04 7.62 19.29
N SER A 284 34.22 6.46 18.65
CA SER A 284 34.46 6.40 17.21
C SER A 284 33.22 6.88 16.44
N LYS A 285 33.41 7.28 15.18
CA LYS A 285 32.29 7.67 14.30
C LYS A 285 31.23 6.57 14.21
N GLU A 286 31.65 5.32 14.12
CA GLU A 286 30.77 4.15 14.03
C GLU A 286 29.99 3.93 15.33
N GLU A 287 30.62 4.15 16.49
CA GLU A 287 29.94 4.08 17.79
C GLU A 287 28.92 5.21 17.97
N LEU A 288 29.24 6.43 17.51
CA LEU A 288 28.31 7.57 17.53
C LEU A 288 27.09 7.32 16.63
N GLU A 289 27.30 6.84 15.40
CA GLU A 289 26.21 6.46 14.50
C GLU A 289 25.33 5.37 15.11
N ARG A 290 25.92 4.42 15.86
CA ARG A 290 25.16 3.41 16.60
C ARG A 290 24.33 4.03 17.73
N PHE A 291 24.85 5.00 18.47
CA PHE A 291 24.09 5.70 19.51
C PHE A 291 22.91 6.50 18.94
N ASP A 292 23.10 7.16 17.79
CA ASP A 292 22.02 7.85 17.10
C ASP A 292 20.88 6.89 16.71
N LYS A 293 21.23 5.69 16.20
CA LYS A 293 20.25 4.65 15.89
C LYS A 293 19.54 4.10 17.12
N LEU A 294 20.23 3.94 18.24
CA LEU A 294 19.62 3.54 19.52
C LEU A 294 18.64 4.60 20.03
N ALA A 295 19.01 5.88 19.97
CA ALA A 295 18.12 6.99 20.34
C ALA A 295 16.89 7.07 19.42
N ALA A 296 17.09 6.90 18.11
CA ALA A 296 16.00 6.83 17.14
C ALA A 296 15.06 5.64 17.41
N ALA A 297 15.61 4.47 17.76
CA ALA A 297 14.83 3.28 18.12
C ALA A 297 13.98 3.50 19.37
N SER A 298 14.53 4.13 20.42
CA SER A 298 13.76 4.50 21.62
C SER A 298 12.58 5.42 21.26
N LYS A 299 12.83 6.47 20.48
CA LYS A 299 11.78 7.39 20.03
C LYS A 299 10.72 6.70 19.16
N ALA A 300 11.13 5.76 18.31
CA ALA A 300 10.23 4.98 17.48
C ALA A 300 9.33 4.06 18.33
N VAL A 301 9.86 3.45 19.39
CA VAL A 301 9.08 2.66 20.36
C VAL A 301 8.03 3.53 21.06
N ASP A 302 8.39 4.73 21.51
CA ASP A 302 7.45 5.65 22.15
C ASP A 302 6.34 6.08 21.18
N ALA A 303 6.70 6.44 19.95
CA ALA A 303 5.74 6.79 18.90
C ALA A 303 4.81 5.61 18.56
N PHE A 304 5.38 4.40 18.47
CA PHE A 304 4.62 3.17 18.22
C PHE A 304 3.60 2.90 19.32
N ASN A 305 4.02 2.94 20.58
CA ASN A 305 3.12 2.75 21.70
C ASN A 305 2.03 3.84 21.74
N GLY A 306 2.41 5.10 21.54
CA GLY A 306 1.45 6.21 21.43
C GLY A 306 0.38 5.96 20.36
N LYS A 307 0.77 5.38 19.21
CA LYS A 307 -0.13 5.07 18.10
C LYS A 307 -0.97 3.81 18.33
N HIS A 308 -0.43 2.75 18.91
CA HIS A 308 -1.02 1.40 18.85
C HIS A 308 -1.52 0.85 20.19
N GLN A 309 -1.01 1.30 21.34
CA GLN A 309 -1.24 0.64 22.63
C GLN A 309 -2.73 0.61 23.06
N SER A 310 -3.51 1.57 22.58
CA SER A 310 -4.94 1.72 22.87
C SER A 310 -5.84 1.02 21.85
N TRP A 311 -5.27 0.34 20.85
CA TRP A 311 -6.00 -0.21 19.72
C TRP A 311 -5.89 -1.73 19.64
N ILE A 312 -7.00 -2.33 19.21
CA ILE A 312 -7.10 -3.72 18.79
C ILE A 312 -7.60 -3.70 17.34
N TYR A 313 -6.85 -4.37 16.48
CA TYR A 313 -7.10 -4.46 15.05
C TYR A 313 -7.75 -5.79 14.74
N GLN A 314 -8.63 -5.86 13.74
CA GLN A 314 -9.11 -7.12 13.19
C GLN A 314 -8.21 -7.51 12.00
N LEU A 315 -7.76 -8.75 11.96
CA LEU A 315 -7.02 -9.31 10.84
C LEU A 315 -8.00 -9.99 9.88
N GLY A 316 -7.76 -9.84 8.58
CA GLY A 316 -8.41 -10.70 7.58
C GLY A 316 -8.06 -12.16 7.84
N SER A 317 -9.03 -13.06 7.70
CA SER A 317 -8.88 -14.47 8.10
C SER A 317 -7.67 -15.14 7.46
N TRP A 318 -7.44 -14.93 6.17
CA TRP A 318 -6.28 -15.49 5.45
C TRP A 318 -4.91 -14.98 5.96
N LYS A 319 -4.84 -13.75 6.46
CA LYS A 319 -3.61 -13.15 7.03
C LYS A 319 -3.32 -13.75 8.39
N ALA A 320 -4.36 -13.91 9.19
CA ALA A 320 -4.23 -14.60 10.45
C ALA A 320 -3.89 -16.08 10.24
N ASP A 321 -4.50 -16.77 9.27
CA ASP A 321 -4.16 -18.14 8.90
C ASP A 321 -2.69 -18.26 8.46
N SER A 322 -2.18 -17.29 7.69
CA SER A 322 -0.77 -17.21 7.31
C SER A 322 0.16 -16.97 8.49
N MET A 323 -0.26 -16.15 9.45
CA MET A 323 0.50 -15.87 10.66
C MET A 323 0.50 -17.10 11.57
N THR A 324 -0.65 -17.77 11.77
CA THR A 324 -0.81 -18.91 12.68
C THR A 324 -0.44 -20.26 12.07
N LYS A 325 0.23 -20.29 10.91
CA LYS A 325 0.77 -21.53 10.35
C LYS A 325 1.65 -22.22 11.39
N ALA A 326 1.42 -23.51 11.59
CA ALA A 326 2.28 -24.29 12.47
C ALA A 326 3.68 -24.38 11.85
N PHE A 327 4.70 -24.59 12.68
CA PHE A 327 6.06 -24.83 12.19
C PHE A 327 6.10 -25.94 11.12
N ASP A 328 5.30 -26.99 11.29
CA ASP A 328 5.24 -28.11 10.35
C ASP A 328 4.65 -27.73 8.98
N ASP A 329 3.83 -26.67 8.89
CA ASP A 329 3.28 -26.14 7.63
C ASP A 329 4.24 -25.20 6.89
N LEU A 330 5.26 -24.69 7.60
CA LEU A 330 6.27 -23.78 7.06
C LEU A 330 7.44 -24.53 6.42
N VAL A 331 7.49 -25.84 6.61
CA VAL A 331 8.68 -26.62 6.34
C VAL A 331 8.33 -27.87 5.53
N GLN A 332 8.84 -27.94 4.30
CA GLN A 332 8.70 -29.12 3.43
C GLN A 332 9.95 -29.99 3.48
N ASP A 333 9.80 -31.28 3.17
CA ASP A 333 10.95 -32.17 3.00
C ASP A 333 11.81 -31.67 1.83
N ASP A 334 13.13 -31.62 2.05
CA ASP A 334 14.10 -31.33 1.00
C ASP A 334 14.21 -32.56 0.11
N ASP A 335 13.38 -32.60 -0.91
CA ASP A 335 13.38 -33.67 -1.91
C ASP A 335 14.49 -33.49 -2.96
N GLY A 336 15.46 -32.61 -2.71
CA GLY A 336 16.59 -32.35 -3.59
C GLY A 336 16.22 -31.54 -4.84
N ARG A 337 14.98 -31.05 -4.97
CA ARG A 337 14.59 -30.20 -6.09
C ARG A 337 15.29 -28.82 -6.00
N PRO A 338 15.70 -28.22 -7.13
CA PRO A 338 16.23 -26.86 -7.13
C PRO A 338 15.18 -25.86 -6.61
N GLU A 339 15.60 -24.77 -5.96
CA GLU A 339 14.66 -23.77 -5.41
C GLU A 339 13.85 -23.05 -6.50
N LYS A 340 14.47 -22.83 -7.66
CA LYS A 340 13.87 -22.23 -8.83
C LYS A 340 14.42 -22.87 -10.10
N VAL A 341 13.63 -22.80 -11.18
CA VAL A 341 14.06 -23.20 -12.53
C VAL A 341 13.71 -22.10 -13.52
N THR A 342 14.35 -22.10 -14.68
CA THR A 342 13.92 -21.32 -15.84
C THR A 342 13.42 -22.29 -16.90
N ALA A 343 12.26 -22.00 -17.51
CA ALA A 343 11.70 -22.83 -18.55
C ALA A 343 11.05 -21.99 -19.65
N SER A 344 11.10 -22.52 -20.87
CA SER A 344 10.34 -22.01 -22.00
C SER A 344 9.20 -22.98 -22.34
N HIS A 345 8.11 -22.45 -22.87
CA HIS A 345 6.96 -23.28 -23.24
C HIS A 345 6.23 -22.84 -24.52
N ILE A 346 5.44 -23.76 -25.06
CA ILE A 346 4.42 -23.49 -26.07
C ILE A 346 3.06 -23.85 -25.46
N LEU A 347 2.13 -22.90 -25.39
CA LEU A 347 0.78 -23.12 -24.87
C LEU A 347 -0.22 -23.22 -26.03
N ILE A 348 -0.87 -24.37 -26.15
CA ILE A 348 -1.96 -24.63 -27.10
C ILE A 348 -3.29 -24.78 -26.34
N PRO A 349 -4.12 -23.73 -26.29
CA PRO A 349 -5.44 -23.79 -25.65
C PRO A 349 -6.48 -24.46 -26.57
N TRP A 350 -7.55 -24.93 -25.96
CA TRP A 350 -8.77 -25.41 -26.62
C TRP A 350 -9.98 -24.54 -26.27
N GLN A 351 -11.07 -24.70 -27.00
CA GLN A 351 -12.32 -23.99 -26.74
C GLN A 351 -12.85 -24.32 -25.33
N GLY A 352 -12.90 -23.31 -24.46
CA GLY A 352 -13.34 -23.46 -23.07
C GLY A 352 -12.22 -23.76 -22.07
N ALA A 353 -10.94 -23.78 -22.49
CA ALA A 353 -9.82 -23.72 -21.54
C ALA A 353 -9.80 -22.36 -20.81
N GLU A 354 -9.23 -22.33 -19.61
CA GLU A 354 -9.19 -21.12 -18.80
C GLU A 354 -8.39 -20.02 -19.52
N ARG A 355 -8.98 -18.83 -19.63
CA ARG A 355 -8.41 -17.66 -20.34
C ARG A 355 -8.06 -17.91 -21.82
N ALA A 356 -8.67 -18.92 -22.46
CA ALA A 356 -8.57 -19.09 -23.90
C ALA A 356 -9.17 -17.87 -24.63
N PRO A 357 -8.47 -17.30 -25.64
CA PRO A 357 -9.04 -16.26 -26.49
C PRO A 357 -10.33 -16.74 -27.19
N ALA A 358 -11.28 -15.82 -27.42
CA ALA A 358 -12.59 -16.17 -27.99
C ALA A 358 -12.50 -16.73 -29.41
N GLU A 359 -11.39 -16.47 -30.12
CA GLU A 359 -11.10 -16.94 -31.47
C GLU A 359 -10.70 -18.42 -31.52
N ILE A 360 -10.43 -19.04 -30.36
CA ILE A 360 -10.06 -20.45 -30.27
C ILE A 360 -11.30 -21.33 -30.34
N THR A 361 -11.53 -21.91 -31.51
CA THR A 361 -12.66 -22.82 -31.78
C THR A 361 -12.29 -24.30 -31.79
N ARG A 362 -10.99 -24.62 -31.69
CA ARG A 362 -10.49 -26.00 -31.73
C ARG A 362 -10.90 -26.78 -30.47
N THR A 363 -11.22 -28.05 -30.64
CA THR A 363 -11.52 -28.99 -29.57
C THR A 363 -10.27 -29.35 -28.75
N LYS A 364 -10.47 -29.96 -27.58
CA LYS A 364 -9.37 -30.42 -26.72
C LYS A 364 -8.48 -31.47 -27.41
N ASP A 365 -9.07 -32.34 -28.24
CA ASP A 365 -8.34 -33.37 -28.98
C ASP A 365 -7.53 -32.79 -30.14
N GLU A 366 -8.08 -31.78 -30.85
CA GLU A 366 -7.33 -31.06 -31.89
C GLU A 366 -6.16 -30.26 -31.29
N ALA A 367 -6.37 -29.61 -30.15
CA ALA A 367 -5.30 -28.92 -29.42
C ALA A 367 -4.21 -29.91 -28.96
N LYS A 368 -4.61 -31.11 -28.52
CA LYS A 368 -3.69 -32.18 -28.14
C LYS A 368 -2.84 -32.65 -29.32
N ALA A 369 -3.46 -32.97 -30.46
CA ALA A 369 -2.76 -33.42 -31.66
C ALA A 369 -1.76 -32.36 -32.19
N LEU A 370 -2.13 -31.08 -32.12
CA LEU A 370 -1.24 -29.98 -32.47
C LEU A 370 -0.05 -29.90 -31.49
N ALA A 371 -0.31 -29.98 -30.19
CA ALA A 371 0.75 -29.96 -29.18
C ALA A 371 1.71 -31.16 -29.30
N GLU A 372 1.21 -32.36 -29.61
CA GLU A 372 2.04 -33.55 -29.86
C GLU A 372 2.90 -33.39 -31.12
N THR A 373 2.36 -32.77 -32.17
CA THR A 373 3.10 -32.47 -33.40
C THR A 373 4.23 -31.48 -33.14
N LEU A 374 3.96 -30.42 -32.36
CA LEU A 374 4.97 -29.43 -31.97
C LEU A 374 6.01 -30.05 -31.03
N LEU A 375 5.59 -30.89 -30.09
CA LEU A 375 6.49 -31.62 -29.21
C LEU A 375 7.48 -32.48 -30.01
N ALA A 376 7.02 -33.23 -31.02
CA ALA A 376 7.89 -34.04 -31.86
C ALA A 376 8.96 -33.20 -32.59
N GLN A 377 8.62 -31.99 -33.03
CA GLN A 377 9.56 -31.07 -33.66
C GLN A 377 10.58 -30.53 -32.65
N VAL A 378 10.15 -30.16 -31.44
CA VAL A 378 11.01 -29.66 -30.36
C VAL A 378 11.90 -30.78 -29.80
N LEU A 379 11.42 -32.02 -29.73
CA LEU A 379 12.24 -33.17 -29.34
C LEU A 379 13.33 -33.50 -30.38
N ALA A 380 13.03 -33.31 -31.67
CA ALA A 380 14.01 -33.50 -32.73
C ALA A 380 15.07 -32.38 -32.75
N ASP A 381 14.67 -31.15 -32.44
CA ASP A 381 15.56 -30.01 -32.35
C ASP A 381 15.03 -28.99 -31.31
N PRO A 382 15.54 -29.01 -30.07
CA PRO A 382 15.08 -28.11 -29.01
C PRO A 382 15.31 -26.64 -29.32
N SER A 383 16.24 -26.30 -30.22
CA SER A 383 16.53 -24.91 -30.61
C SER A 383 15.38 -24.25 -31.38
N LYS A 384 14.42 -25.03 -31.88
CA LYS A 384 13.24 -24.54 -32.62
C LYS A 384 12.10 -24.06 -31.72
N LEU A 385 12.16 -24.33 -30.42
CA LEU A 385 11.09 -23.94 -29.49
C LEU A 385 10.76 -22.44 -29.58
N PRO A 386 11.71 -21.49 -29.61
CA PRO A 386 11.40 -20.07 -29.73
C PRO A 386 10.60 -19.71 -30.97
N GLU A 387 10.96 -20.27 -32.13
CA GLU A 387 10.26 -20.02 -33.40
C GLU A 387 8.85 -20.63 -33.39
N LEU A 388 8.72 -21.86 -32.89
CA LEU A 388 7.43 -22.55 -32.78
C LEU A 388 6.52 -21.89 -31.75
N ALA A 389 7.07 -21.37 -30.65
CA ALA A 389 6.35 -20.62 -29.63
C ALA A 389 5.80 -19.32 -30.22
N LEU A 390 6.63 -18.55 -30.93
CA LEU A 390 6.21 -17.32 -31.59
C LEU A 390 5.05 -17.55 -32.56
N ALA A 391 5.11 -18.64 -33.34
CA ALA A 391 4.11 -18.95 -34.35
C ALA A 391 2.80 -19.56 -33.79
N ASN A 392 2.88 -20.37 -32.73
CA ASN A 392 1.74 -21.22 -32.32
C ASN A 392 1.24 -20.99 -30.88
N SER A 393 2.06 -20.39 -29.99
CA SER A 393 1.70 -20.25 -28.59
C SER A 393 0.65 -19.15 -28.37
N SER A 394 -0.30 -19.40 -27.46
CA SER A 394 -1.28 -18.40 -27.02
C SER A 394 -0.89 -17.67 -25.73
N CYS A 395 0.29 -17.97 -25.16
CA CYS A 395 0.83 -17.25 -24.00
C CYS A 395 1.55 -15.96 -24.44
N PRO A 396 1.46 -14.84 -23.69
CA PRO A 396 2.26 -13.63 -23.96
C PRO A 396 3.78 -13.87 -24.00
N SER A 397 4.28 -14.96 -23.38
CA SER A 397 5.69 -15.35 -23.46
C SER A 397 6.15 -15.69 -24.88
N LYS A 398 5.22 -15.92 -25.84
CA LYS A 398 5.54 -16.16 -27.25
C LYS A 398 6.44 -15.09 -27.87
N ASP A 399 6.27 -13.82 -27.45
CA ASP A 399 7.06 -12.69 -27.95
C ASP A 399 8.52 -12.75 -27.46
N LYS A 400 8.79 -13.58 -26.45
CA LYS A 400 10.13 -13.91 -25.92
C LYS A 400 10.54 -15.34 -26.25
N GLY A 401 9.98 -15.93 -27.31
CA GLY A 401 10.27 -17.31 -27.69
C GLY A 401 9.78 -18.35 -26.67
N GLY A 402 8.74 -18.03 -25.91
CA GLY A 402 8.15 -18.92 -24.91
C GLY A 402 8.79 -18.86 -23.52
N ASP A 403 9.80 -18.01 -23.30
CA ASP A 403 10.51 -17.90 -22.02
C ASP A 403 9.62 -17.32 -20.90
N LEU A 404 9.53 -18.05 -19.79
CA LEU A 404 8.77 -17.67 -18.59
C LEU A 404 9.64 -16.98 -17.52
N GLY A 405 10.96 -16.93 -17.71
CA GLY A 405 11.89 -16.46 -16.69
C GLY A 405 12.05 -17.46 -15.53
N GLU A 406 12.65 -16.99 -14.44
CA GLU A 406 12.93 -17.81 -13.26
C GLU A 406 11.71 -17.86 -12.33
N PHE A 407 11.28 -19.06 -11.94
CA PHE A 407 10.12 -19.24 -11.04
C PHE A 407 10.35 -20.36 -10.00
N PRO A 408 9.80 -20.21 -8.77
CA PRO A 408 9.73 -21.27 -7.78
C PRO A 408 8.58 -22.25 -8.09
N PHE A 409 8.60 -23.42 -7.44
CA PHE A 409 7.68 -24.53 -7.74
C PHE A 409 6.19 -24.15 -7.60
N GLU A 410 5.85 -23.28 -6.64
CA GLU A 410 4.47 -22.89 -6.33
C GLU A 410 3.90 -21.80 -7.26
N GLN A 411 4.72 -21.18 -8.12
CA GLN A 411 4.27 -20.05 -8.94
C GLN A 411 3.48 -20.49 -10.19
N MET A 412 3.77 -21.67 -10.74
CA MET A 412 3.07 -22.22 -11.91
C MET A 412 2.03 -23.26 -11.49
N SER A 413 1.13 -23.64 -12.41
CA SER A 413 0.18 -24.72 -12.15
C SER A 413 0.91 -26.01 -11.80
N LYS A 414 0.37 -26.77 -10.84
CA LYS A 414 1.04 -27.95 -10.30
C LYS A 414 1.53 -28.94 -11.37
N PRO A 415 0.74 -29.30 -12.41
CA PRO A 415 1.23 -30.20 -13.46
C PRO A 415 2.41 -29.64 -14.26
N PHE A 416 2.42 -28.32 -14.49
CA PHE A 416 3.50 -27.64 -15.19
C PHE A 416 4.79 -27.63 -14.35
N SER A 417 4.70 -27.25 -13.07
CA SER A 417 5.84 -27.24 -12.15
C SER A 417 6.44 -28.64 -11.98
N GLU A 418 5.61 -29.67 -11.84
CA GLU A 418 6.09 -31.06 -11.73
C GLU A 418 6.87 -31.49 -12.97
N ALA A 419 6.44 -31.10 -14.17
CA ALA A 419 7.17 -31.41 -15.39
C ALA A 419 8.46 -30.60 -15.48
N ALA A 420 8.42 -29.27 -15.31
CA ALA A 420 9.58 -28.40 -15.46
C ALA A 420 10.71 -28.72 -14.46
N PHE A 421 10.38 -29.01 -13.20
CA PHE A 421 11.38 -29.28 -12.16
C PHE A 421 11.98 -30.70 -12.25
N LYS A 422 11.31 -31.64 -12.93
CA LYS A 422 11.86 -32.99 -13.20
C LYS A 422 12.88 -33.00 -14.33
N LEU A 423 12.87 -32.00 -15.20
CA LEU A 423 13.78 -31.89 -16.34
C LEU A 423 15.17 -31.44 -15.92
N LYS A 424 16.19 -31.93 -16.63
CA LYS A 424 17.55 -31.38 -16.58
C LYS A 424 17.63 -30.10 -17.40
N VAL A 425 18.66 -29.30 -17.14
CA VAL A 425 18.92 -28.08 -17.92
C VAL A 425 19.14 -28.45 -19.38
N GLY A 426 18.37 -27.81 -20.27
CA GLY A 426 18.34 -28.07 -21.71
C GLY A 426 17.36 -29.15 -22.17
N GLU A 427 16.76 -29.90 -21.24
CA GLU A 427 15.88 -31.03 -21.54
C GLU A 427 14.44 -30.57 -21.85
N VAL A 428 13.80 -31.28 -22.77
CA VAL A 428 12.40 -31.08 -23.18
C VAL A 428 11.55 -32.17 -22.53
N ALA A 429 10.35 -31.81 -22.04
CA ALA A 429 9.41 -32.77 -21.51
C ALA A 429 9.10 -33.87 -22.54
N PRO A 430 9.19 -35.16 -22.19
CA PRO A 430 8.98 -36.25 -23.14
C PRO A 430 7.52 -36.38 -23.61
N GLN A 431 6.60 -35.74 -22.90
CA GLN A 431 5.17 -35.71 -23.18
C GLN A 431 4.62 -34.31 -22.97
N ILE A 432 3.52 -34.01 -23.65
CA ILE A 432 2.78 -32.76 -23.43
C ILE A 432 2.15 -32.77 -22.04
N VAL A 433 2.04 -31.59 -21.44
CA VAL A 433 1.50 -31.40 -20.10
C VAL A 433 0.16 -30.70 -20.19
N GLU A 434 -0.86 -31.29 -19.57
CA GLU A 434 -2.19 -30.67 -19.47
C GLU A 434 -2.24 -29.72 -18.26
N THR A 435 -2.79 -28.53 -18.46
CA THR A 435 -3.21 -27.64 -17.37
C THR A 435 -4.59 -27.05 -17.66
N GLU A 436 -5.15 -26.31 -16.72
CA GLU A 436 -6.41 -25.58 -16.91
C GLU A 436 -6.37 -24.58 -18.09
N PHE A 437 -5.19 -24.09 -18.47
CA PHE A 437 -5.00 -23.14 -19.56
C PHE A 437 -4.84 -23.78 -20.95
N GLY A 438 -4.49 -25.07 -21.02
CA GLY A 438 -4.18 -25.73 -22.29
C GLY A 438 -3.16 -26.85 -22.21
N TRP A 439 -2.69 -27.28 -23.39
CA TRP A 439 -1.58 -28.21 -23.54
C TRP A 439 -0.25 -27.48 -23.65
N HIS A 440 0.76 -27.97 -22.94
CA HIS A 440 2.08 -27.37 -22.89
C HIS A 440 3.16 -28.29 -23.44
N VAL A 441 4.01 -27.73 -24.31
CA VAL A 441 5.35 -28.27 -24.61
C VAL A 441 6.33 -27.49 -23.76
N ILE A 442 7.16 -28.16 -22.96
CA ILE A 442 8.02 -27.52 -21.95
C ILE A 442 9.47 -27.88 -22.21
N GLN A 443 10.35 -26.89 -22.15
CA GLN A 443 11.80 -27.09 -22.11
C GLN A 443 12.37 -26.36 -20.91
N ARG A 444 13.20 -27.03 -20.12
CA ARG A 444 13.94 -26.36 -19.05
C ARG A 444 15.20 -25.71 -19.62
N THR A 445 15.40 -24.42 -19.37
CA THR A 445 16.54 -23.66 -19.87
C THR A 445 17.59 -23.37 -18.79
N LYS A 446 17.22 -23.33 -17.50
CA LYS A 446 18.14 -23.25 -16.34
C LYS A 446 17.63 -24.01 -15.13
#